data_AF-A0A7V2JQN1-F1
#
_entry.id   AF-A0A7V2JQN1-F1
#
_cell.length_a   1.000
_cell.length_b   1.000
_cell.length_c   1.000
_cell.angle_alpha   90.00
_cell.angle_beta   90.00
_cell.angle_gamma   90.00
#
_symmetry.space_group_name_H-M   'P 1'
#
loop_
_entity.id
_entity.type
_entity.pdbx_description
1 polymer ?
#
loop_
_entity_poly.entity_id
_entity_poly.type
_entity_poly.pdbx_seq_one_letter_code
_entity_poly.pdbx_strand_id
1 'polypeptide(L)' 'MKHDEGKAIREIRINPIVPSESVLVATARSMRPKKAEEPAPRDTRSHVANCPFCRGNESMTPPEIT' A
#
# COMPACT_ATOMS: atom_id res chain seq x y z
N MET A 1 -15.40 13.46 -30.87
CA MET A 1 -14.95 13.09 -29.51
C MET A 1 -14.16 11.79 -29.64
N LYS A 2 -12.82 11.84 -29.57
CA LYS A 2 -11.99 10.64 -29.71
C LYS A 2 -11.76 10.07 -28.32
N HIS A 3 -12.11 8.80 -28.14
CA HIS A 3 -11.85 8.03 -26.94
C HIS A 3 -10.33 7.94 -26.70
N ASP A 4 -9.88 8.41 -25.54
CA ASP A 4 -8.49 8.36 -25.06
C ASP A 4 -8.27 7.12 -24.16
N GLU A 5 -8.85 5.99 -24.55
CA GLU A 5 -8.62 4.71 -23.88
C GLU A 5 -7.37 4.08 -24.50
N GLY A 6 -6.18 4.52 -24.07
CA GLY A 6 -4.93 3.86 -24.46
C GLY A 6 -3.68 4.72 -24.58
N LYS A 7 -3.73 6.03 -24.33
CA LYS A 7 -2.53 6.86 -24.37
C LYS A 7 -1.70 6.64 -23.11
N ALA A 8 -0.54 6.01 -23.26
CA ALA A 8 0.45 5.92 -22.19
C ALA A 8 0.81 7.32 -21.69
N ILE A 9 0.30 7.71 -20.52
CA ILE A 9 0.55 9.00 -19.88
C ILE A 9 2.00 9.03 -19.40
N ARG A 10 2.69 10.14 -19.68
CA ARG A 10 4.08 10.41 -19.30
C ARG A 10 4.22 11.88 -18.93
N GLU A 11 4.01 12.20 -17.66
CA GLU A 11 4.00 13.59 -17.16
C GLU A 11 4.48 13.69 -15.72
N ILE A 12 4.78 14.91 -15.28
CA ILE A 12 5.07 15.23 -13.88
C ILE A 12 3.90 16.06 -13.34
N ARG A 13 3.35 15.66 -12.20
CA ARG A 13 2.30 16.41 -11.48
C ARG A 13 2.89 16.98 -10.19
N ILE A 14 2.60 18.24 -9.88
CA ILE A 14 3.01 18.89 -8.63
C ILE A 14 1.98 18.61 -7.54
N ASN A 15 2.44 18.27 -6.33
CA ASN A 15 1.56 18.10 -5.18
C ASN A 15 1.06 19.49 -4.71
N PRO A 16 -0.27 19.75 -4.70
CA PRO A 16 -0.78 21.06 -4.27
C PRO A 16 -0.64 21.30 -2.75
N ILE A 17 -0.51 20.24 -1.94
CA ILE A 17 -0.35 20.34 -0.48
C ILE A 17 1.10 20.65 -0.13
N VAL A 18 2.04 20.05 -0.86
CA VAL A 18 3.49 20.22 -0.65
C VAL A 18 4.13 20.58 -2.00
N PRO A 19 4.19 21.88 -2.37
CA PRO A 19 4.59 22.30 -3.72
C PRO A 19 6.03 21.96 -4.13
N SER A 20 6.89 21.62 -3.17
CA SER A 20 8.24 21.10 -3.42
C SER A 20 8.24 19.63 -3.87
N GLU A 21 7.13 18.91 -3.72
CA GLU A 21 6.98 17.52 -4.15
C GLU A 21 6.38 17.41 -5.55
N SER A 22 6.90 16.46 -6.31
CA SER A 22 6.38 16.13 -7.64
C SER A 22 6.29 14.62 -7.84
N VAL A 23 5.32 14.19 -8.64
CA VAL A 23 5.05 12.78 -8.93
C VAL A 23 5.19 12.54 -10.43
N LEU A 24 6.05 11.58 -10.79
CA LEU A 24 6.16 11.09 -12.16
C LEU A 24 5.04 10.07 -12.46
N VAL A 25 4.16 10.42 -13.38
CA VAL A 25 3.10 9.53 -13.89
C VAL A 25 3.58 8.89 -15.19
N ALA A 26 3.75 7.56 -15.19
CA ALA A 26 4.22 6.78 -16.33
C ALA A 26 3.42 5.47 -16.47
N THR A 27 2.19 5.55 -16.97
CA THR A 27 1.21 4.45 -16.90
C THR A 27 1.67 3.17 -17.61
N ALA A 28 2.41 3.28 -18.71
CA ALA A 28 2.97 2.12 -19.43
C ALA A 28 3.99 1.30 -18.62
N ARG A 29 4.53 1.80 -17.49
CA ARG A 29 5.43 1.02 -16.63
C ARG A 29 4.77 -0.21 -16.03
N SER A 30 3.44 -0.21 -15.84
CA SER A 30 2.72 -1.35 -15.28
C SER A 30 2.76 -2.59 -16.17
N MET A 31 2.84 -2.39 -17.50
CA MET A 31 2.82 -3.44 -18.52
C MET A 31 4.17 -4.14 -18.74
N ARG A 32 5.22 -3.72 -18.04
CA ARG A 32 6.52 -4.39 -18.12
C ARG A 32 6.40 -5.81 -17.59
N PRO A 33 7.14 -6.79 -18.15
CA PRO A 33 7.22 -8.12 -17.58
C PRO A 33 7.62 -8.05 -16.10
N LYS A 34 6.85 -8.73 -15.24
CA LYS A 34 7.13 -8.85 -13.81
C LYS A 34 7.39 -10.31 -13.48
N LYS A 35 8.33 -10.55 -12.56
CA LYS A 35 8.37 -11.84 -11.87
C LYS A 35 7.12 -11.90 -10.99
N ALA A 36 6.35 -12.97 -11.10
CA ALA A 36 5.24 -13.20 -10.17
C ALA A 36 5.83 -13.37 -8.77
N GLU A 37 5.44 -12.51 -7.84
CA GLU A 37 5.74 -12.67 -6.42
C GLU A 37 4.69 -13.60 -5.82
N GLU A 38 5.14 -14.62 -5.09
CA GLU A 38 4.23 -15.43 -4.31
C GLU A 38 3.63 -14.56 -3.19
N PRO A 39 2.30 -14.58 -2.99
CA PRO A 39 1.71 -13.86 -1.88
C PRO A 39 2.28 -14.40 -0.57
N ALA A 40 2.64 -13.50 0.34
CA ALA A 40 3.06 -13.90 1.67
C ALA A 40 1.96 -14.77 2.33
N PRO A 41 2.33 -15.87 3.00
CA PRO A 41 1.35 -16.70 3.70
C PRO A 41 0.66 -15.86 4.76
N ARG A 42 -0.68 -15.87 4.74
CA ARG A 42 -1.50 -15.18 5.75
C ARG A 42 -1.75 -16.12 6.91
N ASP A 43 -1.47 -15.65 8.12
CA ASP A 43 -1.94 -16.33 9.32
C ASP A 43 -3.43 -16.02 9.52
N THR A 44 -4.27 -17.04 9.44
CA THR A 44 -5.73 -16.91 9.55
C THR A 44 -6.26 -17.36 10.92
N ARG A 45 -5.38 -17.62 11.90
CA ARG A 45 -5.80 -18.01 13.25
C ARG A 45 -6.55 -16.87 13.92
N SER A 46 -7.63 -17.21 14.64
CA SER A 46 -8.43 -16.24 15.40
C SER A 46 -7.75 -15.76 16.68
N HIS A 47 -6.86 -16.58 17.23
CA HIS A 47 -6.09 -16.26 18.44
C HIS A 47 -4.68 -16.86 18.33
N VAL A 48 -3.70 -16.12 18.80
CA VAL A 48 -2.29 -16.54 18.86
C VAL A 48 -1.77 -16.19 20.25
N ALA A 49 -1.19 -17.17 20.95
CA ALA A 49 -0.75 -17.03 22.34
C ALA A 49 0.22 -15.85 22.56
N ASN A 50 1.09 -15.56 21.60
CA ASN A 50 2.06 -14.47 21.69
C ASN A 50 1.61 -13.17 20.99
N CYS A 51 0.37 -13.09 20.51
CA CYS A 51 -0.13 -11.85 19.91
C CYS A 51 -0.54 -10.89 21.04
N PRO A 52 0.12 -9.73 21.21
CA PRO A 52 -0.23 -8.78 22.27
C PRO A 52 -1.64 -8.20 22.08
N PHE A 53 -2.17 -8.20 20.85
CA PHE A 53 -3.51 -7.66 20.55
C PHE A 53 -4.65 -8.68 20.70
N CYS A 54 -4.34 -9.95 20.97
CA CYS A 54 -5.37 -10.92 21.30
C CYS A 54 -5.86 -10.71 22.75
N ARG A 55 -7.17 -10.93 22.99
CA ARG A 55 -7.75 -10.86 24.34
C ARG A 55 -7.00 -11.76 25.32
N GLY A 56 -6.76 -11.25 26.52
CA GLY A 56 -6.00 -11.92 27.59
C GLY A 56 -4.51 -11.59 27.63
N ASN A 57 -3.99 -10.88 26.62
CA ASN A 57 -2.57 -10.48 26.52
C ASN A 57 -2.37 -8.97 26.71
N GLU A 58 -3.28 -8.28 27.39
CA GLU A 58 -3.27 -6.82 27.56
C GLU A 58 -2.01 -6.34 28.32
N SER A 59 -1.42 -7.20 29.15
CA SER A 59 -0.14 -6.93 29.82
C SER A 59 1.05 -6.82 28.86
N MET A 60 0.91 -7.29 27.62
CA MET A 60 1.93 -7.20 26.57
C MET A 60 1.75 -5.96 25.68
N THR A 61 0.67 -5.20 25.84
CA THR A 61 0.44 -3.94 25.10
C THR A 61 0.98 -2.74 25.87
N PRO A 62 1.32 -1.63 25.18
CA PRO A 62 1.58 -0.36 25.86
C PRO A 62 0.41 0.07 26.75
N PRO A 63 0.65 0.95 27.74
CA PRO A 63 -0.42 1.49 28.58
C PRO A 63 -1.53 2.15 27.75
N GLU A 64 -2.75 2.10 28.29
CA GLU A 64 -3.90 2.74 27.68
C GLU A 64 -3.69 4.26 27.58
N ILE A 65 -4.08 4.82 26.44
CA ILE A 65 -4.10 6.28 26.24
C ILE A 65 -5.44 6.78 26.78
N THR A 66 -5.38 7.68 27.77
CA THR A 66 -6.54 8.38 28.35
C THR A 66 -6.81 9.71 27.67
#